data_AF-A0A1M3MTS4-F1
#
_entry.id   AF-A0A1M3MTS4-F1
#
_cell.length_a   1.000
_cell.length_b   1.000
_cell.length_c   1.000
_cell.angle_alpha   90.00
_cell.angle_beta   90.00
_cell.angle_gamma   90.00
#
_symmetry.space_group_name_H-M   'P 1'
#
loop_
_entity.id
_entity.type
_entity.pdbx_description
1 polymer ?
#
loop_
_entity_poly.entity_id
_entity_poly.type
_entity_poly.pdbx_seq_one_letter_code
_entity_poly.pdbx_strand_id
1 'polypeptide(L)'
;MAAPAAVRSIWGTSATDVWAIASVPERFRTDDPSFVLHYSGPAGAGDAGSEWKVDPVSNEFPSYFQKAWGTSKDDIWVTGRVAGDFDSVQGRLYHRRPDGEGGFVWRIDQPTPLNDWTPIPAVLDGISVSPSMVFLIQLSSYSGDLLYHKGISNDDGATFTWTERPTSETGFTYNAVSTIWGSSPDDVWLAGSLGRLRHWDGVKWRAAEVSLDGLPVQKAIHAIWGSGPDDVWAVGQDVALHKGAPGK
;
A
#
# COMPACT_ATOMS: atom_id res chain seq x y z
N MET A 1 27.12 -13.75 -6.51
CA MET A 1 26.19 -12.98 -7.38
C MET A 1 25.06 -12.48 -6.50
N ALA A 2 24.74 -11.19 -6.54
CA ALA A 2 23.55 -10.67 -5.87
C ALA A 2 22.30 -11.28 -6.53
N ALA A 3 21.25 -11.56 -5.75
CA ALA A 3 19.98 -12.03 -6.30
C ALA A 3 19.38 -10.92 -7.19
N PRO A 4 18.74 -11.25 -8.32
CA PRO A 4 18.04 -10.25 -9.11
C PRO A 4 16.87 -9.66 -8.30
N ALA A 5 16.67 -8.34 -8.39
CA ALA A 5 15.49 -7.70 -7.84
C ALA A 5 14.25 -8.12 -8.62
N ALA A 6 13.14 -8.40 -7.92
CA ALA A 6 11.87 -8.75 -8.51
C ALA A 6 10.87 -7.60 -8.35
N VAL A 7 10.00 -7.38 -9.33
CA VAL A 7 8.87 -6.45 -9.18
C VAL A 7 7.89 -7.03 -8.16
N ARG A 8 7.62 -6.29 -7.09
CA ARG A 8 6.76 -6.73 -5.98
C ARG A 8 5.47 -5.92 -5.85
N SER A 9 5.46 -4.72 -6.41
CA SER A 9 4.29 -3.85 -6.45
C SER A 9 4.30 -3.08 -7.76
N ILE A 10 3.10 -2.87 -8.31
CA ILE A 10 2.86 -2.06 -9.48
C ILE A 10 1.58 -1.26 -9.25
N TRP A 11 1.61 0.01 -9.64
CA TRP A 11 0.48 0.92 -9.59
C TRP A 11 0.62 1.96 -10.70
N GLY A 12 -0.46 2.54 -11.18
CA GLY A 12 -0.35 3.59 -12.18
C GLY A 12 -1.68 4.31 -12.41
N THR A 13 -1.60 5.46 -13.07
CA THR A 13 -2.77 6.28 -13.41
C THR A 13 -3.19 6.13 -14.86
N SER A 14 -2.28 5.64 -15.70
CA SER A 14 -2.52 5.42 -17.13
C SER A 14 -1.54 4.39 -17.68
N ALA A 15 -1.73 4.01 -18.94
CA ALA A 15 -0.80 3.14 -19.65
C ALA A 15 0.61 3.73 -19.82
N THR A 16 0.79 5.04 -19.58
CA THR A 16 2.08 5.75 -19.71
C THR A 16 2.46 6.49 -18.43
N ASP A 17 1.86 6.13 -17.29
CA ASP A 17 2.25 6.62 -15.97
C ASP A 17 2.10 5.46 -14.99
N VAL A 18 3.16 4.65 -14.93
CA VAL A 18 3.19 3.42 -14.14
C VAL A 18 4.40 3.46 -13.22
N TRP A 19 4.16 3.11 -11.97
CA TRP A 19 5.14 3.04 -10.89
C TRP A 19 5.28 1.59 -10.46
N ALA A 20 6.53 1.13 -10.35
CA ALA A 20 6.83 -0.22 -9.91
C ALA A 20 7.88 -0.20 -8.79
N ILE A 21 7.73 -1.13 -7.85
CA ILE A 21 8.71 -1.38 -6.81
C ILE A 21 9.43 -2.67 -7.13
N ALA A 22 10.76 -2.60 -7.29
CA ALA A 22 11.61 -3.75 -7.53
C ALA A 22 12.57 -3.95 -6.35
N SER A 23 12.55 -5.12 -5.72
CA SER A 23 13.43 -5.44 -4.59
C SER A 23 13.74 -6.93 -4.49
N VAL A 24 14.84 -7.28 -3.81
CA VAL A 24 15.23 -8.69 -3.61
C VAL A 24 14.32 -9.41 -2.61
N PRO A 25 14.11 -10.73 -2.72
CA PRO A 25 13.30 -11.48 -1.75
C PRO A 25 13.96 -11.51 -0.35
N GLU A 26 13.25 -10.97 0.65
CA GLU A 26 13.46 -11.24 2.09
C GLU A 26 14.82 -10.86 2.69
N ARG A 27 15.42 -9.76 2.22
CA ARG A 27 16.61 -9.20 2.86
C ARG A 27 16.39 -7.71 3.13
N PHE A 28 16.72 -7.29 4.36
CA PHE A 28 16.48 -5.95 4.90
C PHE A 28 17.78 -5.21 5.19
N ARG A 29 18.89 -5.61 4.55
CA ARG A 29 20.15 -4.92 4.72
C ARG A 29 20.14 -3.66 3.86
N THR A 30 20.86 -2.64 4.32
CA THR A 30 20.96 -1.36 3.61
C THR A 30 21.65 -1.47 2.25
N ASP A 31 22.35 -2.57 1.98
CA ASP A 31 22.99 -2.88 0.70
C ASP A 31 22.12 -3.72 -0.25
N ASP A 32 20.93 -4.16 0.18
CA ASP A 32 20.03 -4.93 -0.67
C ASP A 32 19.41 -4.05 -1.77
N PRO A 33 19.48 -4.45 -3.06
CA PRO A 33 18.91 -3.67 -4.15
C PRO A 33 17.40 -3.46 -3.98
N SER A 34 16.98 -2.20 -3.97
CA SER A 34 15.58 -1.78 -3.92
C SER A 34 15.39 -0.50 -4.73
N PHE A 35 14.40 -0.48 -5.61
CA PHE A 35 14.19 0.59 -6.56
C PHE A 35 12.72 0.97 -6.66
N VAL A 36 12.47 2.28 -6.71
CA VAL A 36 11.25 2.87 -7.25
C VAL A 36 11.49 3.15 -8.73
N LEU A 37 10.67 2.57 -9.59
CA LEU A 37 10.76 2.68 -11.04
C LEU A 37 9.55 3.44 -11.58
N HIS A 38 9.78 4.35 -12.53
CA HIS A 38 8.73 5.07 -13.24
C HIS A 38 8.79 4.78 -14.74
N TYR A 39 7.66 4.40 -15.31
CA TYR A 39 7.44 4.23 -16.74
C TYR A 39 6.56 5.35 -17.24
N SER A 40 7.07 6.09 -18.23
CA SER A 40 6.40 7.25 -18.82
C SER A 40 5.90 7.02 -20.25
N GLY A 41 5.81 5.75 -20.68
CA GLY A 41 5.51 5.39 -22.05
C GLY A 41 6.75 4.98 -22.86
N PRO A 42 6.55 4.50 -24.10
CA PRO A 42 7.64 4.07 -24.95
C PRO A 42 8.56 5.23 -25.29
N ALA A 43 9.86 4.94 -25.39
CA ALA A 43 10.85 5.91 -25.81
C ALA A 43 10.53 6.37 -27.25
N GLY A 44 10.72 7.66 -27.55
CA GLY A 44 10.54 8.16 -28.91
C GLY A 44 11.47 7.43 -29.88
N ALA A 45 11.09 7.32 -31.15
CA ALA A 45 11.94 6.69 -32.16
C ALA A 45 13.31 7.42 -32.26
N GLY A 46 14.35 6.85 -31.64
CA GLY A 46 15.69 7.45 -31.55
C GLY A 46 16.29 7.45 -30.15
N ASP A 47 15.50 7.26 -29.10
CA ASP A 47 15.97 7.20 -27.72
C ASP A 47 16.42 5.77 -27.36
N ALA A 48 17.73 5.58 -27.15
CA ALA A 48 18.31 4.29 -26.75
C ALA A 48 18.17 3.98 -25.24
N GLY A 49 17.34 4.75 -24.52
CA GLY A 49 17.13 4.59 -23.08
C GLY A 49 16.09 3.52 -22.75
N SER A 50 16.20 2.90 -21.58
CA SER A 50 15.13 2.06 -21.05
C SER A 50 13.87 2.90 -20.82
N GLU A 51 12.72 2.39 -21.24
CA GLU A 51 11.41 3.05 -21.05
C GLU A 51 11.06 3.24 -19.56
N TRP A 52 11.67 2.42 -18.70
CA TRP A 52 11.65 2.55 -17.25
C TRP A 52 12.86 3.34 -16.75
N LYS A 53 12.61 4.28 -15.83
CA LYS A 53 13.64 5.06 -15.14
C LYS A 53 13.63 4.76 -13.65
N VAL A 54 14.81 4.69 -13.03
CA VAL A 54 14.93 4.64 -11.57
C VAL A 54 14.66 6.04 -11.03
N ASP A 55 13.66 6.17 -10.17
CA ASP A 55 13.32 7.44 -9.54
C ASP A 55 14.40 7.82 -8.49
N PRO A 56 14.80 9.11 -8.40
CA PRO A 56 15.80 9.58 -7.44
C PRO A 56 15.54 9.20 -5.98
N VAL A 57 14.27 9.03 -5.57
CA VAL A 57 13.88 8.57 -4.22
C VAL A 57 14.61 7.29 -3.80
N SER A 58 14.94 6.43 -4.78
CA SER A 58 15.65 5.16 -4.56
C SER A 58 17.02 5.36 -3.90
N ASN A 59 17.62 6.53 -4.09
CA ASN A 59 18.93 6.89 -3.54
C ASN A 59 18.83 8.00 -2.48
N GLU A 60 17.88 8.93 -2.61
CA GLU A 60 17.66 10.01 -1.63
C GLU A 60 17.23 9.47 -0.27
N PHE A 61 16.44 8.40 -0.25
CA PHE A 61 15.98 7.74 0.96
C PHE A 61 16.35 6.26 0.93
N PRO A 62 17.49 5.87 1.54
CA PRO A 62 17.92 4.46 1.56
C PRO A 62 16.88 3.60 2.28
N SER A 63 16.10 2.83 1.52
CA SER A 63 14.96 2.05 2.00
C SER A 63 14.79 0.76 1.20
N TYR A 64 14.35 -0.29 1.87
CA TYR A 64 13.76 -1.45 1.22
C TYR A 64 12.29 -1.13 0.90
N PHE A 65 12.05 -0.58 -0.29
CA PHE A 65 10.71 -0.24 -0.78
C PHE A 65 9.85 -1.49 -0.99
N GLN A 66 8.55 -1.34 -0.73
CA GLN A 66 7.60 -2.46 -0.74
C GLN A 66 6.40 -2.24 -1.65
N LYS A 67 5.80 -1.05 -1.60
CA LYS A 67 4.56 -0.77 -2.32
C LYS A 67 4.54 0.65 -2.85
N ALA A 68 4.02 0.81 -4.07
CA ALA A 68 3.60 2.09 -4.62
C ALA A 68 2.07 2.13 -4.70
N TRP A 69 1.49 3.31 -4.45
CA TRP A 69 0.08 3.62 -4.71
C TRP A 69 -0.09 5.13 -4.89
N GLY A 70 -1.30 5.59 -5.15
CA GLY A 70 -1.57 7.01 -5.29
C GLY A 70 -2.99 7.27 -5.76
N THR A 71 -3.25 8.53 -6.11
CA THR A 71 -4.54 8.93 -6.72
C THR A 71 -4.38 9.61 -8.07
N SER A 72 -3.20 10.14 -8.38
CA SER A 72 -2.92 10.85 -9.64
C SER A 72 -1.42 10.89 -9.93
N LYS A 73 -1.04 11.38 -11.10
CA LYS A 73 0.36 11.58 -11.50
C LYS A 73 1.13 12.53 -10.55
N ASP A 74 0.37 13.33 -9.78
CA ASP A 74 0.87 14.34 -8.86
C ASP A 74 0.74 13.89 -7.39
N ASP A 75 0.22 12.69 -7.12
CA ASP A 75 0.02 12.16 -5.77
C ASP A 75 0.43 10.69 -5.74
N ILE A 76 1.72 10.45 -5.45
CA ILE A 76 2.33 9.12 -5.43
C ILE A 76 2.86 8.84 -4.03
N TRP A 77 2.54 7.68 -3.51
CA TRP A 77 2.99 7.19 -2.24
C TRP A 77 3.84 5.95 -2.43
N VAL A 78 4.90 5.85 -1.65
CA VAL A 78 5.71 4.65 -1.55
C VAL A 78 5.96 4.35 -0.09
N THR A 79 5.83 3.08 0.28
CA THR A 79 6.32 2.62 1.58
C THR A 79 7.58 1.80 1.43
N GLY A 80 8.45 1.90 2.44
CA GLY A 80 9.65 1.10 2.56
C GLY A 80 9.99 0.81 4.01
N ARG A 81 11.12 0.13 4.20
CA ARG A 81 11.69 -0.15 5.51
C ARG A 81 13.16 0.24 5.53
N VAL A 82 13.61 0.83 6.63
CA VAL A 82 15.03 1.14 6.85
C VAL A 82 15.57 0.30 8.00
N ALA A 83 16.84 -0.10 7.94
CA ALA A 83 17.50 -0.70 9.09
C ALA A 83 17.58 0.33 10.22
N GLY A 84 17.14 -0.06 11.41
CA GLY A 84 17.36 0.69 12.65
C GLY A 84 18.48 0.07 13.49
N ASP A 85 18.63 0.54 14.72
CA ASP A 85 19.60 -0.02 15.67
C ASP A 85 19.24 -1.46 16.05
N PHE A 86 20.25 -2.27 16.42
CA PHE A 86 20.08 -3.64 16.96
C PHE A 86 19.26 -4.59 16.05
N ASP A 87 19.53 -4.64 14.75
CA ASP A 87 18.81 -5.47 13.75
C ASP A 87 17.30 -5.14 13.64
N SER A 88 16.87 -3.95 14.08
CA SER A 88 15.49 -3.49 13.89
C SER A 88 15.23 -3.01 12.46
N VAL A 89 13.95 -3.03 12.07
CA VAL A 89 13.50 -2.48 10.78
C VAL A 89 12.39 -1.47 11.06
N GLN A 90 12.51 -0.26 10.53
CA GLN A 90 11.53 0.81 10.73
C GLN A 90 10.78 1.09 9.43
N GLY A 91 9.45 1.09 9.48
CA GLY A 91 8.63 1.53 8.37
C GLY A 91 8.91 2.98 8.01
N ARG A 92 8.82 3.28 6.71
CA ARG A 92 8.87 4.63 6.16
C ARG A 92 7.74 4.80 5.17
N LEU A 93 7.16 5.98 5.20
CA LEU A 93 6.16 6.41 4.24
C LEU A 93 6.66 7.66 3.52
N TYR A 94 6.79 7.53 2.21
CA TYR A 94 7.28 8.56 1.31
C TYR A 94 6.13 9.05 0.44
N HIS A 95 6.06 10.36 0.25
CA HIS A 95 5.02 11.01 -0.52
C HIS A 95 5.62 11.96 -1.55
N ARG A 96 5.26 11.76 -2.81
CA ARG A 96 5.68 12.59 -3.94
C ARG A 96 4.56 13.55 -4.30
N ARG A 97 4.90 14.83 -4.38
CA ARG A 97 3.96 15.93 -4.67
C ARG A 97 4.62 17.01 -5.53
N PRO A 98 3.84 17.86 -6.21
CA PRO A 98 4.37 19.06 -6.84
C PRO A 98 5.11 19.93 -5.82
N ASP A 99 6.25 20.49 -6.22
CA ASP A 99 7.07 21.37 -5.38
C ASP A 99 6.61 22.84 -5.40
N GLY A 100 5.66 23.19 -6.28
CA GLY A 100 5.19 24.55 -6.51
C GLY A 100 6.02 25.36 -7.52
N GLU A 101 7.14 24.80 -7.99
CA GLU A 101 8.07 25.39 -8.96
C GLU A 101 8.01 24.69 -10.34
N GLY A 102 7.05 23.78 -10.51
CA GLY A 102 6.83 23.01 -11.74
C GLY A 102 7.54 21.66 -11.76
N GLY A 103 8.19 21.27 -10.66
CA GLY A 103 8.77 19.97 -10.43
C GLY A 103 8.01 19.16 -9.39
N PHE A 104 8.69 18.20 -8.79
CA PHE A 104 8.16 17.31 -7.77
C PHE A 104 9.19 17.07 -6.69
N VAL A 105 8.71 16.89 -5.46
CA VAL A 105 9.53 16.59 -4.30
C VAL A 105 9.00 15.36 -3.58
N TRP A 106 9.93 14.54 -3.09
CA TRP A 106 9.65 13.47 -2.15
C TRP A 106 9.84 13.95 -0.72
N ARG A 107 8.90 13.59 0.16
CA ARG A 107 9.00 13.86 1.60
C ARG A 107 8.62 12.62 2.40
N ILE A 108 9.07 12.59 3.65
CA ILE A 108 8.57 11.61 4.63
C ILE A 108 7.26 12.15 5.19
N ASP A 109 6.18 11.39 5.07
CA ASP A 109 4.85 11.76 5.53
C ASP A 109 4.22 10.55 6.22
N GLN A 110 4.47 10.41 7.52
CA GLN A 110 4.17 9.20 8.29
C GLN A 110 3.50 9.51 9.63
N PRO A 111 2.71 8.58 10.20
CA PRO A 111 2.22 8.70 11.57
C PRO A 111 3.38 8.86 12.56
N THR A 112 3.38 9.88 13.42
CA THR A 112 4.42 10.06 14.45
C THR A 112 3.95 9.69 15.85
N PRO A 113 4.80 9.01 16.66
CA PRO A 113 6.01 8.31 16.26
C PRO A 113 5.68 6.87 15.83
N LEU A 114 6.13 6.46 14.63
CA LEU A 114 6.48 5.05 14.39
C LEU A 114 7.64 4.77 15.35
N ASN A 115 7.35 4.32 16.57
CA ASN A 115 8.26 4.34 17.71
C ASN A 115 9.65 3.72 17.45
N ASP A 116 10.69 4.49 17.75
CA ASP A 116 12.11 4.21 17.45
C ASP A 116 12.77 3.08 18.26
N TRP A 117 12.07 2.43 19.20
CA TRP A 117 12.71 1.61 20.25
C TRP A 117 12.41 0.11 20.23
N THR A 118 11.66 -0.40 19.26
CA THR A 118 11.42 -1.87 19.16
C THR A 118 11.33 -2.34 17.71
N PRO A 119 11.85 -3.54 17.38
CA PRO A 119 11.93 -4.01 16.01
C PRO A 119 10.55 -4.31 15.40
N ILE A 120 10.24 -3.57 14.33
CA ILE A 120 9.17 -3.72 13.31
C ILE A 120 7.77 -3.16 13.63
N PRO A 121 7.51 -1.94 13.13
CA PRO A 121 6.31 -1.72 12.31
C PRO A 121 6.71 -1.42 10.88
N ALA A 122 6.52 -2.41 10.01
CA ALA A 122 6.38 -2.12 8.60
C ALA A 122 4.95 -1.66 8.34
N VAL A 123 4.79 -0.61 7.55
CA VAL A 123 3.54 -0.43 6.80
C VAL A 123 3.46 -1.65 5.87
N LEU A 124 2.57 -2.58 6.21
CA LEU A 124 2.35 -3.81 5.46
C LEU A 124 1.66 -3.50 4.14
N ASP A 125 0.73 -2.55 4.19
CA ASP A 125 -0.06 -2.15 3.05
C ASP A 125 -0.59 -0.72 3.24
N GLY A 126 -0.94 -0.06 2.14
CA GLY A 126 -1.48 1.29 2.14
C GLY A 126 -2.26 1.60 0.88
N ILE A 127 -3.24 2.48 1.00
CA ILE A 127 -4.01 3.03 -0.11
C ILE A 127 -4.36 4.50 0.13
N SER A 128 -4.59 5.21 -0.96
CA SER A 128 -5.23 6.53 -0.96
C SER A 128 -6.59 6.38 -1.62
N VAL A 129 -7.65 6.81 -0.95
CA VAL A 129 -9.02 6.84 -1.51
C VAL A 129 -9.39 8.22 -2.05
N SER A 130 -8.57 9.21 -1.72
CA SER A 130 -8.56 10.55 -2.29
C SER A 130 -7.19 11.20 -2.03
N PRO A 131 -6.86 12.32 -2.68
CA PRO A 131 -5.63 13.08 -2.36
C PRO A 131 -5.51 13.50 -0.90
N SER A 132 -6.63 13.50 -0.16
CA SER A 132 -6.71 13.97 1.24
C SER A 132 -7.01 12.87 2.26
N MET A 133 -7.10 11.59 1.82
CA MET A 133 -7.38 10.48 2.73
C MET A 133 -6.59 9.23 2.38
N VAL A 134 -5.79 8.78 3.36
CA VAL A 134 -4.91 7.61 3.26
C VAL A 134 -5.26 6.62 4.37
N PHE A 135 -5.28 5.34 4.02
CA PHE A 135 -5.32 4.24 4.98
C PHE A 135 -4.00 3.48 4.94
N LEU A 136 -3.46 3.14 6.10
CA LEU A 136 -2.27 2.31 6.25
C LEU A 136 -2.59 1.13 7.16
N ILE A 137 -2.02 -0.02 6.84
CA ILE A 137 -1.99 -1.20 7.69
C ILE A 137 -0.58 -1.38 8.21
N GLN A 138 -0.45 -1.46 9.53
CA GLN A 138 0.83 -1.54 10.22
C GLN A 138 0.81 -2.67 11.23
N LEU A 139 1.93 -3.34 11.44
CA LEU A 139 2.10 -4.29 12.53
C LEU A 139 2.78 -3.62 13.72
N SER A 140 2.18 -3.59 14.91
CA SER A 140 2.82 -3.12 16.13
C SER A 140 3.82 -4.16 16.65
N SER A 141 5.08 -3.78 16.76
CA SER A 141 6.12 -4.58 17.41
C SER A 141 5.91 -4.73 18.92
N TYR A 142 5.28 -3.74 19.56
CA TYR A 142 5.13 -3.71 21.02
C TYR A 142 4.09 -4.69 21.51
N SER A 143 2.92 -4.71 20.86
CA SER A 143 1.83 -5.59 21.24
C SER A 143 1.70 -6.82 20.34
N GLY A 144 2.36 -6.84 19.18
CA GLY A 144 2.12 -7.84 18.14
C GLY A 144 0.78 -7.64 17.42
N ASP A 145 0.04 -6.57 17.75
CA ASP A 145 -1.25 -6.26 17.16
C ASP A 145 -1.07 -5.64 15.79
N LEU A 146 -1.97 -6.00 14.88
CA LEU A 146 -2.15 -5.23 13.68
C LEU A 146 -2.89 -3.93 14.02
N LEU A 147 -2.42 -2.82 13.47
CA LEU A 147 -2.97 -1.48 13.58
C LEU A 147 -3.38 -1.00 12.19
N TYR A 148 -4.37 -0.11 12.14
CA TYR A 148 -4.60 0.68 10.95
C TYR A 148 -4.54 2.16 11.29
N HIS A 149 -3.96 2.94 10.38
CA HIS A 149 -3.90 4.39 10.50
C HIS A 149 -4.79 5.02 9.43
N LYS A 150 -5.49 6.09 9.82
CA LYS A 150 -6.19 6.96 8.88
C LYS A 150 -5.51 8.32 8.87
N GLY A 151 -4.94 8.68 7.74
CA GLY A 151 -4.39 10.02 7.48
C GLY A 151 -5.46 10.89 6.85
N ILE A 152 -5.72 12.06 7.43
CA ILE A 152 -6.59 13.08 6.87
C ILE A 152 -5.80 14.35 6.61
N SER A 153 -5.92 14.90 5.41
CA SER A 153 -5.38 16.21 5.05
C SER A 153 -6.48 17.25 4.90
N ASN A 154 -6.20 18.48 5.33
CA ASN A 154 -7.04 19.66 5.14
C ASN A 154 -6.40 20.71 4.21
N ASP A 155 -5.29 20.37 3.59
CA ASP A 155 -4.46 21.24 2.73
C ASP A 155 -4.10 20.51 1.43
N ASP A 156 -5.11 19.87 0.83
CA ASP A 156 -5.05 19.14 -0.43
C ASP A 156 -4.04 17.99 -0.48
N GLY A 157 -3.67 17.43 0.67
CA GLY A 157 -2.64 16.39 0.82
C GLY A 157 -1.24 16.95 1.02
N ALA A 158 -1.09 18.21 1.44
CA ALA A 158 0.23 18.77 1.77
C ALA A 158 0.72 18.40 3.18
N THR A 159 -0.19 18.12 4.11
CA THR A 159 0.10 17.54 5.43
C THR A 159 -1.03 16.61 5.87
N PHE A 160 -0.70 15.60 6.68
CA PHE A 160 -1.67 14.65 7.19
C PHE A 160 -1.70 14.62 8.71
N THR A 161 -2.92 14.65 9.26
CA THR A 161 -3.18 14.27 10.65
C THR A 161 -3.50 12.79 10.70
N TRP A 162 -2.70 12.03 11.44
CA TRP A 162 -2.80 10.57 11.52
C TRP A 162 -3.55 10.15 12.79
N THR A 163 -4.56 9.29 12.63
CA THR A 163 -5.24 8.62 13.74
C THR A 163 -4.91 7.13 13.70
N GLU A 164 -4.35 6.60 14.78
CA GLU A 164 -4.12 5.16 14.97
C GLU A 164 -5.39 4.49 15.52
N ARG A 165 -5.67 3.27 15.04
CA ARG A 165 -6.79 2.44 15.48
C ARG A 165 -6.37 0.97 15.57
N PRO A 166 -6.85 0.22 16.57
CA PRO A 166 -6.57 -1.21 16.65
C PRO A 166 -7.37 -1.97 15.60
N THR A 167 -6.82 -3.02 14.99
CA THR A 167 -7.58 -3.83 14.03
C THR A 167 -8.64 -4.73 14.67
N SER A 168 -8.72 -4.78 16.00
CA SER A 168 -9.88 -5.40 16.66
C SER A 168 -11.20 -4.76 16.20
N GLU A 169 -11.19 -3.47 15.82
CA GLU A 169 -12.33 -2.79 15.20
C GLU A 169 -12.71 -3.39 13.83
N THR A 170 -11.74 -3.93 13.09
CA THR A 170 -11.99 -4.61 11.82
C THR A 170 -12.46 -6.05 12.03
N GLY A 171 -12.32 -6.61 13.22
CA GLY A 171 -12.57 -8.04 13.48
C GLY A 171 -11.53 -8.97 12.84
N PHE A 172 -10.36 -8.45 12.44
CA PHE A 172 -9.15 -9.25 12.23
C PHE A 172 -8.37 -9.38 13.53
N THR A 173 -7.70 -10.51 13.70
CA THR A 173 -6.83 -10.81 14.85
C THR A 173 -5.49 -11.28 14.32
N TYR A 174 -4.38 -10.80 14.88
CA TYR A 174 -3.01 -11.15 14.45
C TYR A 174 -2.70 -10.74 12.98
N ASN A 175 -1.56 -11.19 12.46
CA ASN A 175 -1.07 -11.01 11.07
C ASN A 175 -1.97 -11.73 10.03
N ALA A 176 -3.25 -11.40 10.02
CA ALA A 176 -4.28 -12.04 9.23
C ALA A 176 -4.81 -11.17 8.10
N VAL A 177 -4.37 -9.90 7.99
CA VAL A 177 -4.66 -9.05 6.83
C VAL A 177 -3.60 -9.27 5.76
N SER A 178 -4.04 -9.45 4.53
CA SER A 178 -3.16 -9.61 3.36
C SER A 178 -3.24 -8.43 2.40
N THR A 179 -4.34 -7.67 2.41
CA THR A 179 -4.56 -6.61 1.43
C THR A 179 -5.58 -5.58 1.91
N ILE A 180 -5.39 -4.34 1.48
CA ILE A 180 -6.37 -3.25 1.54
C ILE A 180 -6.61 -2.65 0.16
N TRP A 181 -7.86 -2.34 -0.15
CA TRP A 181 -8.28 -1.63 -1.36
C TRP A 181 -9.48 -0.74 -1.04
N GLY A 182 -9.70 0.35 -1.78
CA GLY A 182 -10.90 1.17 -1.61
C GLY A 182 -11.13 2.09 -2.79
N SER A 183 -12.38 2.49 -2.99
CA SER A 183 -12.78 3.41 -4.06
C SER A 183 -13.16 4.81 -3.57
N SER A 184 -13.52 4.95 -2.29
CA SER A 184 -13.92 6.22 -1.68
C SER A 184 -13.69 6.22 -0.15
N PRO A 185 -13.80 7.38 0.52
CA PRO A 185 -13.72 7.49 1.99
C PRO A 185 -14.64 6.57 2.79
N ASP A 186 -15.72 6.11 2.18
CA ASP A 186 -16.77 5.27 2.74
C ASP A 186 -16.91 3.90 2.04
N ASP A 187 -15.94 3.55 1.19
CA ASP A 187 -15.85 2.24 0.53
C ASP A 187 -14.41 1.74 0.56
N VAL A 188 -14.03 1.11 1.68
CA VAL A 188 -12.72 0.48 1.85
C VAL A 188 -12.89 -0.96 2.26
N TRP A 189 -12.12 -1.84 1.63
CA TRP A 189 -12.15 -3.27 1.81
C TRP A 189 -10.83 -3.78 2.39
N LEU A 190 -10.96 -4.68 3.36
CA LEU A 190 -9.84 -5.42 3.95
C LEU A 190 -10.10 -6.90 3.80
N ALA A 191 -9.07 -7.63 3.40
CA ALA A 191 -9.10 -9.08 3.26
C ALA A 191 -7.87 -9.76 3.84
N GLY A 192 -8.02 -11.05 4.11
CA GLY A 192 -6.89 -11.89 4.43
C GLY A 192 -7.28 -13.31 4.81
N SER A 193 -6.66 -13.84 5.85
CA SER A 193 -6.79 -15.22 6.28
C SER A 193 -8.23 -15.62 6.60
N LEU A 194 -8.51 -16.92 6.47
CA LEU A 194 -9.80 -17.54 6.84
C LEU A 194 -11.01 -16.98 6.06
N GLY A 195 -10.82 -16.54 4.82
CA GLY A 195 -11.88 -15.96 3.99
C GLY A 195 -12.48 -14.67 4.56
N ARG A 196 -11.80 -14.04 5.53
CA ARG A 196 -12.31 -12.83 6.16
C ARG A 196 -12.27 -11.68 5.17
N LEU A 197 -13.44 -11.07 4.97
CA LEU A 197 -13.62 -9.83 4.24
C LEU A 197 -14.31 -8.81 5.16
N ARG A 198 -13.81 -7.57 5.12
CA ARG A 198 -14.32 -6.45 5.91
C ARG A 198 -14.50 -5.23 5.04
N HIS A 199 -15.57 -4.50 5.31
CA HIS A 199 -15.94 -3.30 4.58
C HIS A 199 -16.08 -2.13 5.55
N TRP A 200 -15.34 -1.05 5.29
CA TRP A 200 -15.49 0.23 5.95
C TRP A 200 -16.57 1.02 5.22
N ASP A 201 -17.56 1.48 5.98
CA ASP A 201 -18.74 2.20 5.48
C ASP A 201 -18.66 3.73 5.68
N GLY A 202 -17.47 4.26 5.99
CA GLY A 202 -17.27 5.67 6.38
C GLY A 202 -17.30 5.91 7.89
N VAL A 203 -17.83 4.97 8.67
CA VAL A 203 -18.03 5.09 10.12
C VAL A 203 -17.36 3.97 10.88
N LYS A 204 -17.50 2.72 10.41
CA LYS A 204 -16.99 1.51 11.06
C LYS A 204 -16.72 0.40 10.05
N TRP A 205 -15.90 -0.55 10.46
CA TRP A 205 -15.74 -1.80 9.73
C TRP A 205 -16.91 -2.75 9.99
N ARG A 206 -17.37 -3.41 8.94
CA ARG A 206 -18.43 -4.43 8.96
C ARG A 206 -17.91 -5.73 8.36
N ALA A 207 -18.41 -6.85 8.85
CA ALA A 207 -18.20 -8.13 8.20
C ALA A 207 -18.94 -8.17 6.86
N ALA A 208 -18.23 -8.53 5.79
CA ALA A 208 -18.84 -8.88 4.53
C ALA A 208 -18.85 -10.41 4.43
N GLU A 209 -20.02 -11.00 4.66
CA GLU A 209 -20.18 -12.45 4.59
C GLU A 209 -20.20 -12.89 3.13
N VAL A 210 -19.31 -13.82 2.80
CA VAL A 210 -19.17 -14.38 1.45
C VAL A 210 -19.29 -15.90 1.54
N SER A 211 -20.05 -16.47 0.60
CA SER A 211 -20.26 -17.92 0.52
C SER A 211 -20.10 -18.41 -0.92
N LEU A 212 -19.62 -19.64 -1.06
CA LEU A 212 -19.56 -20.39 -2.30
C LEU A 212 -20.35 -21.68 -2.09
N ASP A 213 -21.28 -21.98 -3.00
CA ASP A 213 -22.16 -23.15 -2.92
C ASP A 213 -22.88 -23.30 -1.56
N GLY A 214 -23.27 -22.16 -0.96
CA GLY A 214 -23.97 -22.11 0.32
C GLY A 214 -23.09 -22.34 1.55
N LEU A 215 -21.76 -22.44 1.38
CA LEU A 215 -20.80 -22.59 2.46
C LEU A 215 -19.94 -21.33 2.64
N PRO A 216 -19.62 -20.92 3.87
CA PRO A 216 -18.72 -19.78 4.10
C PRO A 216 -17.35 -20.00 3.45
N VAL A 217 -16.81 -18.97 2.82
CA VAL A 217 -15.43 -19.00 2.32
C VAL A 217 -14.47 -19.10 3.50
N GLN A 218 -13.57 -20.08 3.48
CA GLN A 218 -12.57 -20.29 4.53
C GLN A 218 -11.13 -20.09 4.04
N LYS A 219 -10.92 -19.98 2.73
CA LYS A 219 -9.60 -19.82 2.13
C LYS A 219 -9.14 -18.36 2.19
N ALA A 220 -7.83 -18.15 2.33
CA ALA A 220 -7.27 -16.80 2.43
C ALA A 220 -7.51 -16.01 1.15
N ILE A 221 -7.89 -14.74 1.29
CA ILE A 221 -7.99 -13.77 0.21
C ILE A 221 -6.70 -12.95 0.21
N HIS A 222 -6.00 -12.88 -0.92
CA HIS A 222 -4.66 -12.31 -1.04
C HIS A 222 -4.63 -10.94 -1.68
N ALA A 223 -5.60 -10.61 -2.53
CA ALA A 223 -5.64 -9.32 -3.22
C ALA A 223 -7.09 -8.87 -3.44
N ILE A 224 -7.30 -7.55 -3.39
CA ILE A 224 -8.53 -6.89 -3.80
C ILE A 224 -8.19 -5.82 -4.83
N TRP A 225 -9.04 -5.71 -5.85
CA TRP A 225 -9.03 -4.63 -6.81
C TRP A 225 -10.46 -4.30 -7.25
N GLY A 226 -10.70 -3.08 -7.71
CA GLY A 226 -11.99 -2.71 -8.30
C GLY A 226 -11.92 -1.45 -9.14
N SER A 227 -12.93 -1.25 -9.98
CA SER A 227 -13.12 -0.02 -10.77
C SER A 227 -14.06 0.98 -10.08
N GLY A 228 -14.77 0.56 -9.04
CA GLY A 228 -15.68 1.36 -8.24
C GLY A 228 -16.41 0.53 -7.20
N PRO A 229 -17.36 1.12 -6.44
CA PRO A 229 -18.03 0.44 -5.34
C PRO A 229 -18.86 -0.76 -5.78
N ASP A 230 -19.29 -0.83 -7.04
CA ASP A 230 -20.12 -1.90 -7.61
C ASP A 230 -19.38 -2.83 -8.58
N ASP A 231 -18.05 -2.77 -8.61
CA ASP A 231 -17.20 -3.69 -9.37
C ASP A 231 -15.92 -3.95 -8.59
N VAL A 232 -16.00 -4.92 -7.68
CA VAL A 232 -14.92 -5.29 -6.76
C VAL A 232 -14.59 -6.76 -6.93
N TRP A 233 -13.32 -7.06 -7.14
CA TRP A 233 -12.76 -8.39 -7.27
C TRP A 233 -11.90 -8.70 -6.06
N ALA A 234 -12.10 -9.86 -5.46
CA ALA A 234 -11.27 -10.38 -4.39
C ALA A 234 -10.78 -11.79 -4.78
N VAL A 235 -9.46 -11.98 -4.79
CA VAL A 235 -8.84 -13.24 -5.22
C VAL A 235 -7.93 -13.80 -4.14
N GLY A 236 -7.84 -15.11 -4.07
CA GLY A 236 -7.13 -15.81 -3.01
C GLY A 236 -6.87 -17.27 -3.33
N GLN A 237 -6.53 -18.05 -2.30
CA GLN A 237 -6.30 -19.48 -2.45
C GLN A 237 -7.60 -20.17 -2.92
N ASP A 238 -7.59 -20.70 -4.14
CA ASP A 238 -8.72 -21.42 -4.75
C ASP A 238 -10.03 -20.61 -4.78
N VAL A 239 -9.96 -19.28 -4.66
CA VAL A 239 -11.13 -18.40 -4.56
C VAL A 239 -10.98 -17.18 -5.46
N ALA A 240 -12.04 -16.88 -6.22
CA ALA A 240 -12.23 -15.61 -6.90
C ALA A 240 -13.68 -15.16 -6.67
N LEU A 241 -13.84 -13.99 -6.08
CA LEU A 241 -15.13 -13.38 -5.76
C LEU A 241 -15.26 -12.10 -6.59
N HIS A 242 -16.46 -11.86 -7.09
CA HIS A 242 -16.82 -10.62 -7.77
C HIS A 242 -18.08 -10.04 -7.13
N LYS A 243 -18.00 -8.78 -6.72
CA LYS A 243 -19.15 -7.98 -6.34
C LYS A 243 -19.50 -7.08 -7.52
N GLY A 244 -20.61 -7.39 -8.17
CA GLY A 244 -21.26 -6.53 -9.15
C GLY A 244 -22.28 -5.59 -8.54
N ALA A 245 -22.91 -4.78 -9.39
CA ALA A 245 -24.10 -4.02 -9.04
C ALA A 245 -25.22 -4.98 -8.58
N PRO A 246 -26.06 -4.58 -7.62
CA PRO A 246 -27.18 -5.40 -7.18
C PRO A 246 -28.05 -5.87 -8.36
N GLY A 247 -28.29 -7.18 -8.46
CA GLY A 247 -29.18 -7.76 -9.48
C GLY A 247 -28.56 -8.02 -10.86
N LYS A 248 -27.22 -8.08 -10.96
CA LYS A 248 -26.50 -8.55 -12.15
C LYS A 248 -25.68 -9.79 -11.84
#